data_AF-A0A1F8P1H2-F1
#
_entry.id   AF-A0A1F8P1H2-F1
#
_cell.length_a   1.000
_cell.length_b   1.000
_cell.length_c   1.000
_cell.angle_alpha   90.00
_cell.angle_beta   90.00
_cell.angle_gamma   90.00
#
_symmetry.space_group_name_H-M   'P 1'
#
loop_
_entity.id
_entity.type
_entity.pdbx_description
1 polymer ?
#
loop_
_entity_poly.entity_id
_entity_poly.type
_entity_poly.pdbx_seq_one_letter_code
_entity_poly.pdbx_strand_id
1 'polypeptide(L)'
;MLRNRHVTRFGHPFSRPGARYHVSDIEGLEQAALDISLARIAAQGHVTSQLETVQLLADTHQARLSYESMIRALGIPKAIDALLSATTKREVERIAEASIITENELFLLVHNHSQKGLTHRSRFPEFVPDHLQITDTDRKEMHSSVFGRISRKISSLFTFRKLVHVHMFERDTQWQCMFFSYEDIDEPGANHWKHGPHIHYVSHLWPHLDPQQVWEGFDKRKGRVSAGLHIRFRPFEFTNGSWDPGMRSGLTADVLFPMDPPQLRGQDPTPPAQLMTRGAWTADIFVPVDR
;
A
#
# COMPACT_ATOMS: atom_id res chain seq x y z
N MET A 1 -3.91 10.78 24.57
CA MET A 1 -4.91 9.96 23.85
C MET A 1 -4.75 10.21 22.37
N LEU A 2 -3.96 9.37 21.68
CA LEU A 2 -3.91 9.32 20.22
C LEU A 2 -5.30 8.89 19.73
N ARG A 3 -5.97 9.72 18.93
CA ARG A 3 -7.25 9.31 18.31
C ARG A 3 -6.92 8.20 17.31
N ASN A 4 -7.53 7.02 17.46
CA ASN A 4 -7.44 5.85 16.56
C ASN A 4 -7.91 6.19 15.12
N ARG A 5 -7.16 7.02 14.39
CA ARG A 5 -7.42 7.32 12.97
C ARG A 5 -6.50 6.56 12.02
N HIS A 6 -5.40 6.04 12.54
CA HIS A 6 -4.28 5.48 11.79
C HIS A 6 -4.38 3.96 11.57
N VAL A 7 -5.01 3.28 12.53
CA VAL A 7 -5.22 1.84 12.54
C VAL A 7 -6.63 1.50 13.00
N THR A 8 -7.27 0.58 12.29
CA THR A 8 -8.54 -0.03 12.69
C THR A 8 -8.31 -1.52 12.92
N ARG A 9 -8.64 -2.01 14.12
CA ARG A 9 -8.55 -3.42 14.48
C ARG A 9 -9.95 -4.03 14.58
N PHE A 10 -10.18 -5.13 13.86
CA PHE A 10 -11.40 -5.92 13.94
C PHE A 10 -11.11 -7.26 14.63
N GLY A 11 -11.82 -7.55 15.71
CA GLY A 11 -11.59 -8.77 16.50
C GLY A 11 -10.52 -8.64 17.57
N HIS A 12 -10.03 -9.77 18.07
CA HIS A 12 -9.08 -9.83 19.17
C HIS A 12 -7.94 -10.82 18.86
N PRO A 13 -6.65 -10.45 19.02
CA PRO A 13 -5.53 -11.31 18.62
C PRO A 13 -5.51 -12.72 19.27
N PHE A 14 -6.03 -12.83 20.51
CA PHE A 14 -6.18 -14.10 21.24
C PHE A 14 -7.43 -14.92 20.90
N SER A 15 -8.35 -14.37 20.10
CA SER A 15 -9.55 -15.11 19.70
C SER A 15 -9.20 -16.13 18.61
N ARG A 16 -9.99 -17.20 18.47
CA ARG A 16 -9.81 -18.18 17.40
C ARG A 16 -9.74 -17.57 15.99
N PRO A 17 -10.57 -16.56 15.61
CA PRO A 17 -10.44 -15.90 14.32
C PRO A 17 -9.31 -14.85 14.25
N GLY A 18 -8.60 -14.57 15.34
CA GLY A 18 -7.57 -13.54 15.42
C GLY A 18 -8.13 -12.11 15.38
N ALA A 19 -7.27 -11.17 15.00
CA ALA A 19 -7.64 -9.78 14.76
C ALA A 19 -7.15 -9.32 13.39
N ARG A 20 -8.01 -8.65 12.62
CA ARG A 20 -7.64 -7.98 11.37
C ARG A 20 -7.22 -6.56 11.64
N TYR A 21 -6.04 -6.18 11.18
CA TYR A 21 -5.53 -4.81 11.23
C TYR A 21 -5.71 -4.18 9.85
N HIS A 22 -6.24 -2.96 9.81
CA HIS A 22 -6.27 -2.10 8.64
C HIS A 22 -5.53 -0.81 8.98
N VAL A 23 -4.46 -0.53 8.25
CA VAL A 23 -3.53 0.58 8.51
C VAL A 23 -3.46 1.47 7.28
N SER A 24 -3.50 2.79 7.46
CA SER A 24 -3.51 3.77 6.37
C SER A 24 -2.29 4.69 6.31
N ASP A 25 -1.44 4.68 7.34
CA ASP A 25 -0.21 5.47 7.39
C ASP A 25 0.86 4.81 8.28
N ILE A 26 2.04 5.44 8.33
CA ILE A 26 3.23 4.89 8.98
C ILE A 26 3.05 4.87 10.50
N GLU A 27 2.42 5.91 11.05
CA GLU A 27 2.04 5.97 12.46
C GLU A 27 1.10 4.82 12.83
N GLY A 28 0.19 4.45 11.92
CA GLY A 28 -0.68 3.28 12.08
C GLY A 28 0.08 1.96 12.05
N LEU A 29 1.17 1.87 11.27
CA LEU A 29 2.04 0.68 11.27
C LEU A 29 2.84 0.59 12.58
N GLU A 30 3.36 1.71 13.09
CA GLU A 30 4.00 1.76 14.42
C GLU A 30 3.02 1.34 15.52
N GLN A 31 1.78 1.85 15.49
CA GLN A 31 0.76 1.45 16.46
C GLN A 31 0.41 -0.03 16.33
N ALA A 32 0.29 -0.57 15.11
CA ALA A 32 0.05 -1.99 14.90
C ALA A 32 1.20 -2.86 15.44
N ALA A 33 2.45 -2.44 15.24
CA ALA A 33 3.64 -3.11 15.76
C ALA A 33 3.66 -3.14 17.30
N LEU A 34 3.31 -2.01 17.94
CA LEU A 34 3.18 -1.92 19.39
C LEU A 34 2.06 -2.83 19.90
N ASP A 35 0.88 -2.79 19.28
CA ASP A 35 -0.26 -3.63 19.66
C ASP A 35 0.08 -5.12 19.58
N ILE A 36 0.78 -5.54 18.52
CA ILE A 36 1.24 -6.92 18.34
C ILE A 36 2.22 -7.32 19.44
N SER A 37 3.17 -6.43 19.76
CA SER A 37 4.17 -6.67 20.82
C SER A 37 3.51 -6.84 22.19
N LEU A 38 2.59 -5.93 22.55
CA LEU A 38 1.83 -6.01 23.80
C LEU A 38 0.97 -7.27 23.87
N ALA A 39 0.32 -7.67 22.77
CA ALA A 39 -0.45 -8.90 22.72
C ALA A 39 0.44 -10.14 22.97
N ARG A 40 1.65 -10.19 22.41
CA ARG A 40 2.59 -11.30 22.65
C ARG A 40 3.03 -11.38 24.10
N ILE A 41 3.37 -10.25 24.72
CA ILE A 41 3.76 -10.18 26.13
C ILE A 41 2.61 -10.67 27.03
N ALA A 42 1.38 -10.23 26.76
CA ALA A 42 0.21 -10.67 27.50
C ALA A 42 -0.11 -12.16 27.30
N ALA A 43 0.13 -12.73 26.11
CA ALA A 43 -0.02 -14.17 25.87
C ALA A 43 0.95 -15.02 26.71
N GLN A 44 2.09 -14.46 27.13
CA GLN A 44 3.05 -15.10 28.03
C GLN A 44 2.66 -14.94 29.52
N GLY A 45 1.49 -14.37 29.81
CA GLY A 45 1.02 -14.11 31.18
C GLY A 45 1.67 -12.90 31.85
N HIS A 46 2.46 -12.10 31.13
CA HIS A 46 3.10 -10.91 31.68
C HIS A 46 2.20 -9.68 31.55
N VAL A 47 2.04 -8.93 32.65
CA VAL A 47 1.34 -7.64 32.65
C VAL A 47 2.36 -6.55 32.40
N THR A 48 2.21 -5.84 31.28
CA THR A 48 3.13 -4.75 30.91
C THR A 48 2.88 -3.52 31.75
N SER A 49 3.93 -2.99 32.36
CA SER A 49 3.93 -1.70 33.05
C SER A 49 3.88 -0.54 32.05
N GLN A 50 3.56 0.66 32.55
CA GLN A 50 3.60 1.88 31.75
C GLN A 50 5.02 2.16 31.22
N LEU A 51 6.06 1.91 32.02
CA LEU A 51 7.45 2.14 31.61
C LEU A 51 7.86 1.19 30.48
N GLU A 52 7.52 -0.10 30.59
CA GLU A 52 7.78 -1.08 29.52
C GLU A 52 7.01 -0.72 28.23
N THR A 53 5.79 -0.21 28.34
CA THR A 53 5.00 0.24 27.17
C THR A 53 5.67 1.42 26.46
N VAL A 54 6.21 2.37 27.22
CA VAL A 54 6.98 3.50 26.66
C VAL A 54 8.26 3.01 26.00
N GLN A 55 8.95 2.04 26.59
CA GLN A 55 10.15 1.44 25.99
C GLN A 55 9.83 0.74 24.67
N LEU A 56 8.78 -0.09 24.62
CA LEU A 56 8.36 -0.78 23.39
C LEU A 56 8.02 0.19 22.25
N LEU A 57 7.37 1.31 22.57
CA LEU A 57 7.10 2.35 21.60
C LEU A 57 8.41 2.99 21.08
N ALA A 58 9.35 3.29 21.97
CA ALA A 58 10.65 3.82 21.59
C ALA A 58 11.44 2.83 20.70
N ASP A 59 11.42 1.55 21.04
CA ASP A 59 12.07 0.49 20.26
C ASP A 59 11.44 0.34 18.87
N THR A 60 10.11 0.38 18.79
CA THR A 60 9.37 0.35 17.52
C THR A 60 9.75 1.54 16.64
N HIS A 61 9.82 2.74 17.22
CA HIS A 61 10.22 3.94 16.51
C HIS A 61 11.67 3.86 16.00
N GLN A 62 12.58 3.33 16.83
CA GLN A 62 13.97 3.14 16.45
C GLN A 62 14.14 2.10 15.32
N ALA A 63 13.33 1.03 15.34
CA ALA A 63 13.28 0.05 14.25
C ALA A 63 12.81 0.70 12.94
N ARG A 64 11.77 1.55 12.99
CA ARG A 64 11.33 2.34 11.83
C ARG A 64 12.46 3.22 11.29
N LEU A 65 13.11 4.02 12.13
CA LEU A 65 14.22 4.90 11.72
C LEU A 65 15.36 4.11 11.07
N SER A 66 15.67 2.94 11.61
CA SER A 66 16.70 2.05 11.06
C SER A 66 16.29 1.51 9.69
N TYR A 67 15.05 1.05 9.54
CA TYR A 67 14.48 0.64 8.26
C TYR A 67 14.52 1.77 7.22
N GLU A 68 14.11 2.99 7.58
CA GLU A 68 14.17 4.16 6.69
C GLU A 68 15.59 4.48 6.24
N SER A 69 16.56 4.39 7.16
CA SER A 69 17.99 4.57 6.84
C SER A 69 18.45 3.56 5.80
N MET A 70 18.06 2.29 5.94
CA MET A 70 18.38 1.23 5.01
C MET A 70 17.73 1.44 3.64
N ILE A 71 16.44 1.75 3.59
CA ILE A 71 15.74 2.06 2.33
C ILE A 71 16.38 3.28 1.65
N ARG A 72 16.80 4.29 2.43
CA ARG A 72 17.54 5.44 1.90
C ARG A 72 18.85 5.06 1.24
N ALA A 73 19.58 4.12 1.84
CA ALA A 73 20.84 3.62 1.29
C ALA A 73 20.65 2.86 -0.05
N LEU A 74 19.48 2.26 -0.30
CA LEU A 74 19.18 1.60 -1.57
C LEU A 74 19.00 2.59 -2.74
N GLY A 75 18.63 3.84 -2.46
CA GLY A 75 18.50 4.89 -3.46
C GLY A 75 17.37 4.68 -4.47
N ILE A 76 17.41 5.44 -5.57
CA ILE A 76 16.44 5.34 -6.67
C ILE A 76 16.91 4.31 -7.70
N PRO A 77 16.05 3.34 -8.09
CA PRO A 77 16.37 2.36 -9.12
C PRO A 77 16.77 2.98 -10.46
N LYS A 78 17.74 2.38 -11.17
CA LYS A 78 18.30 2.94 -12.42
C LYS A 78 17.27 3.18 -13.52
N ALA A 79 16.31 2.28 -13.71
CA ALA A 79 15.29 2.42 -14.74
C ALA A 79 14.36 3.61 -14.45
N ILE A 80 13.98 3.78 -13.18
CA ILE A 80 13.23 4.94 -12.72
C ILE A 80 14.08 6.21 -12.86
N ASP A 81 15.33 6.19 -12.42
CA ASP A 81 16.20 7.37 -12.51
C ASP A 81 16.37 7.85 -13.97
N ALA A 82 16.49 6.91 -14.91
CA ALA A 82 16.52 7.20 -16.33
C ALA A 82 15.21 7.83 -16.82
N LEU A 83 14.04 7.36 -16.36
CA LEU A 83 12.74 7.99 -16.65
C LEU A 83 12.68 9.41 -16.08
N LEU A 84 13.11 9.59 -14.82
CA LEU A 84 13.08 10.89 -14.15
C LEU A 84 13.99 11.92 -14.83
N SER A 85 15.09 11.46 -15.43
CA SER A 85 16.12 12.29 -16.06
C SER A 85 15.91 12.48 -17.56
N ALA A 86 14.90 11.85 -18.16
CA ALA A 86 14.61 11.98 -19.57
C ALA A 86 14.23 13.43 -19.92
N THR A 87 14.72 13.91 -21.07
CA THR A 87 14.53 15.29 -21.52
C THR A 87 13.55 15.42 -22.67
N THR A 88 13.23 14.30 -23.32
CA THR A 88 12.29 14.25 -24.43
C THR A 88 11.28 13.12 -24.25
N LYS A 89 10.06 13.31 -24.79
CA LYS A 89 9.03 12.28 -24.77
C LYS A 89 9.49 10.97 -25.44
N ARG A 90 10.26 11.07 -26.52
CA ARG A 90 10.83 9.91 -27.24
C ARG A 90 11.80 9.10 -26.37
N GLU A 91 12.59 9.75 -25.52
CA GLU A 91 13.46 9.05 -24.56
C GLU A 91 12.63 8.29 -23.53
N VAL A 92 11.59 8.92 -22.99
CA VAL A 92 10.66 8.26 -22.06
C VAL A 92 10.05 7.02 -22.71
N GLU A 93 9.53 7.14 -23.94
CA GLU A 93 8.94 6.02 -24.68
C GLU A 93 9.93 4.86 -24.81
N ARG A 94 11.17 5.14 -25.24
CA ARG A 94 12.22 4.13 -25.36
C ARG A 94 12.55 3.46 -24.03
N ILE A 95 12.63 4.22 -22.94
CA ILE A 95 12.92 3.67 -21.60
C ILE A 95 11.74 2.83 -21.11
N ALA A 96 10.51 3.32 -21.27
CA ALA A 96 9.27 2.63 -20.90
C ALA A 96 9.11 1.29 -21.62
N GLU A 97 9.38 1.24 -22.92
CA GLU A 97 9.31 0.01 -23.72
C GLU A 97 10.32 -1.06 -23.29
N ALA A 98 11.51 -0.62 -22.89
CA ALA A 98 12.62 -1.48 -22.49
C ALA A 98 12.59 -1.89 -21.00
N SER A 99 11.75 -1.25 -20.19
CA SER A 99 11.74 -1.44 -18.74
C SER A 99 10.55 -2.26 -18.25
N ILE A 100 10.74 -2.91 -17.11
CA ILE A 100 9.67 -3.40 -16.25
C ILE A 100 9.90 -2.72 -14.90
N ILE A 101 8.96 -1.91 -14.45
CA ILE A 101 9.00 -1.32 -13.12
C ILE A 101 8.36 -2.31 -12.16
N THR A 102 9.06 -2.69 -11.12
CA THR A 102 8.48 -3.46 -10.02
C THR A 102 7.81 -2.53 -9.01
N GLU A 103 6.83 -3.04 -8.27
CA GLU A 103 6.21 -2.27 -7.20
C GLU A 103 7.22 -1.90 -6.10
N ASN A 104 8.22 -2.74 -5.85
CA ASN A 104 9.35 -2.40 -4.98
C ASN A 104 10.14 -1.20 -5.50
N GLU A 105 10.39 -1.11 -6.81
CA GLU A 105 11.07 0.04 -7.39
C GLU A 105 10.24 1.32 -7.26
N LEU A 106 8.92 1.24 -7.43
CA LEU A 106 8.01 2.36 -7.15
C LEU A 106 8.06 2.77 -5.66
N PHE A 107 8.08 1.80 -4.74
CA PHE A 107 8.26 2.07 -3.31
C PHE A 107 9.59 2.79 -3.03
N LEU A 108 10.70 2.31 -3.61
CA LEU A 108 12.01 2.96 -3.47
C LEU A 108 11.98 4.39 -4.02
N LEU A 109 11.28 4.64 -5.13
CA LEU A 109 11.07 6.00 -5.63
C LEU A 109 10.30 6.86 -4.63
N VAL A 110 9.15 6.39 -4.13
CA VAL A 110 8.33 7.11 -3.14
C VAL A 110 9.17 7.48 -1.92
N HIS A 111 10.00 6.56 -1.43
CA HIS A 111 10.85 6.81 -0.26
C HIS A 111 12.04 7.74 -0.56
N ASN A 112 12.67 7.58 -1.72
CA ASN A 112 13.96 8.22 -2.06
C ASN A 112 13.85 9.43 -2.99
N HIS A 113 12.65 9.87 -3.36
CA HIS A 113 12.41 11.00 -4.28
C HIS A 113 13.20 12.27 -3.91
N SER A 114 13.34 12.57 -2.61
CA SER A 114 14.09 13.73 -2.11
C SER A 114 15.58 13.73 -2.48
N GLN A 115 16.18 12.56 -2.76
CA GLN A 115 17.56 12.46 -3.26
C GLN A 115 17.76 13.12 -4.63
N LYS A 116 16.66 13.33 -5.38
CA LYS A 116 16.65 14.07 -6.65
C LYS A 116 16.11 15.49 -6.51
N GLY A 117 15.86 15.94 -5.28
CA GLY A 117 15.24 17.23 -5.00
C GLY A 117 13.78 17.30 -5.46
N LEU A 118 13.11 16.16 -5.60
CA LEU A 118 11.68 16.09 -5.88
C LEU A 118 10.90 16.21 -4.56
N THR A 119 9.70 16.75 -4.63
CA THR A 119 8.64 16.54 -3.65
C THR A 119 7.75 15.39 -4.12
N HIS A 120 7.08 14.70 -3.19
CA HIS A 120 6.14 13.62 -3.49
C HIS A 120 4.80 13.91 -2.83
N ARG A 121 3.73 13.65 -3.58
CA ARG A 121 2.37 13.56 -3.06
C ARG A 121 1.66 12.37 -3.66
N SER A 122 0.81 11.72 -2.88
CA SER A 122 0.00 10.59 -3.32
C SER A 122 -1.48 10.79 -3.05
N ARG A 123 -2.31 10.12 -3.84
CA ARG A 123 -3.76 10.00 -3.63
C ARG A 123 -4.19 8.57 -3.95
N PHE A 124 -5.18 8.10 -3.21
CA PHE A 124 -5.74 6.76 -3.33
C PHE A 124 -7.26 6.83 -3.49
N PRO A 125 -7.79 7.48 -4.54
CA PRO A 125 -9.22 7.67 -4.67
C PRO A 125 -9.93 6.32 -4.84
N GLU A 126 -10.97 6.14 -4.04
CA GLU A 126 -11.89 5.02 -4.13
C GLU A 126 -13.21 5.49 -4.73
N PHE A 127 -13.65 4.82 -5.80
CA PHE A 127 -14.93 5.08 -6.44
C PHE A 127 -15.88 3.91 -6.23
N VAL A 128 -16.77 4.05 -5.26
CA VAL A 128 -17.85 3.09 -5.00
C VAL A 128 -19.12 3.55 -5.74
N PRO A 129 -19.75 2.72 -6.59
CA PRO A 129 -21.06 3.05 -7.16
C PRO A 129 -22.09 3.39 -6.07
N ASP A 130 -22.96 4.37 -6.31
CA ASP A 130 -23.91 4.87 -5.30
C ASP A 130 -24.76 3.76 -4.67
N HIS A 131 -25.26 2.82 -5.47
CA HIS A 131 -26.07 1.69 -5.00
C HIS A 131 -25.29 0.66 -4.16
N LEU A 132 -23.95 0.71 -4.17
CA LEU A 132 -23.07 -0.16 -3.38
C LEU A 132 -22.53 0.51 -2.12
N GLN A 133 -22.75 1.81 -1.93
CA GLN A 133 -22.34 2.49 -0.70
C GLN A 133 -23.01 1.86 0.53
N ILE A 134 -22.24 1.62 1.59
CA ILE A 134 -22.73 1.04 2.83
C ILE A 134 -23.52 2.10 3.61
N THR A 135 -24.82 1.90 3.72
CA THR A 135 -25.79 2.77 4.41
C THR A 135 -25.94 2.40 5.89
N ASP A 136 -26.63 3.23 6.66
CA ASP A 136 -26.97 2.90 8.06
C ASP A 136 -27.87 1.68 8.18
N THR A 137 -28.74 1.44 7.18
CA THR A 137 -29.55 0.21 7.10
C THR A 137 -28.64 -1.01 6.95
N ASP A 138 -27.65 -0.94 6.06
CA ASP A 138 -26.67 -2.03 5.89
C ASP A 138 -25.91 -2.30 7.19
N ARG A 139 -25.50 -1.25 7.92
CA ARG A 139 -24.82 -1.40 9.22
C ARG A 139 -25.70 -2.11 10.25
N LYS A 140 -26.99 -1.77 10.32
CA LYS A 140 -27.94 -2.47 11.20
C LYS A 140 -28.11 -3.93 10.78
N GLU A 141 -28.19 -4.21 9.47
CA GLU A 141 -28.27 -5.57 8.95
C GLU A 141 -27.02 -6.40 9.29
N MET A 142 -25.82 -5.82 9.29
CA MET A 142 -24.57 -6.52 9.68
C MET A 142 -24.60 -7.05 11.13
N HIS A 143 -25.32 -6.38 12.03
CA HIS A 143 -25.49 -6.81 13.42
C HIS A 143 -26.68 -7.77 13.61
N SER A 144 -27.45 -8.02 12.55
CA SER A 144 -28.61 -8.91 12.57
C SER A 144 -28.24 -10.31 12.08
N SER A 145 -29.12 -11.28 12.28
CA SER A 145 -28.98 -12.64 11.71
C SER A 145 -29.19 -12.70 10.19
N VAL A 146 -29.58 -11.60 9.52
CA VAL A 146 -29.90 -11.55 8.09
C VAL A 146 -28.68 -11.15 7.25
N PHE A 147 -27.58 -11.91 7.38
CA PHE A 147 -26.28 -11.59 6.77
C PHE A 147 -26.24 -11.76 5.23
N GLY A 148 -27.20 -12.49 4.63
CA GLY A 148 -27.14 -12.88 3.21
C GLY A 148 -27.29 -11.73 2.20
N ARG A 149 -28.07 -10.69 2.50
CA ARG A 149 -28.23 -9.53 1.60
C ARG A 149 -26.97 -8.66 1.62
N ILE A 150 -26.50 -8.33 2.81
CA ILE A 150 -25.31 -7.50 2.98
C ILE A 150 -24.04 -8.18 2.45
N SER A 151 -23.91 -9.50 2.62
CA SER A 151 -22.80 -10.28 2.04
C SER A 151 -22.72 -10.12 0.50
N ARG A 152 -23.86 -10.20 -0.21
CA ARG A 152 -23.90 -9.96 -1.66
C ARG A 152 -23.50 -8.53 -2.03
N LYS A 153 -23.97 -7.53 -1.28
CA LYS A 153 -23.60 -6.13 -1.53
C LYS A 153 -22.11 -5.90 -1.31
N ILE A 154 -21.53 -6.47 -0.25
CA ILE A 154 -20.09 -6.44 0.02
C ILE A 154 -19.31 -7.11 -1.12
N SER A 155 -19.74 -8.29 -1.58
CA SER A 155 -19.12 -8.99 -2.71
C SER A 155 -19.15 -8.13 -3.99
N SER A 156 -20.30 -7.52 -4.31
CA SER A 156 -20.42 -6.60 -5.43
C SER A 156 -19.55 -5.35 -5.26
N LEU A 157 -19.44 -4.81 -4.04
CA LEU A 157 -18.57 -3.67 -3.75
C LEU A 157 -17.12 -3.99 -4.13
N PHE A 158 -16.60 -5.15 -3.74
CA PHE A 158 -15.24 -5.56 -4.12
C PHE A 158 -15.05 -5.75 -5.63
N THR A 159 -16.11 -6.07 -6.36
CA THR A 159 -16.09 -6.27 -7.82
C THR A 159 -16.16 -4.95 -8.59
N PHE A 160 -16.96 -3.99 -8.12
CA PHE A 160 -17.29 -2.77 -8.89
C PHE A 160 -16.68 -1.48 -8.34
N ARG A 161 -16.09 -1.52 -7.13
CA ARG A 161 -15.27 -0.42 -6.65
C ARG A 161 -14.05 -0.29 -7.55
N LYS A 162 -13.65 0.94 -7.78
CA LYS A 162 -12.39 1.23 -8.46
C LYS A 162 -11.47 1.92 -7.48
N LEU A 163 -10.31 1.32 -7.27
CA LEU A 163 -9.23 1.89 -6.47
C LEU A 163 -8.14 2.33 -7.43
N VAL A 164 -7.79 3.62 -7.39
CA VAL A 164 -6.69 4.16 -8.19
C VAL A 164 -5.60 4.60 -7.24
N HIS A 165 -4.35 4.33 -7.59
CA HIS A 165 -3.15 4.73 -6.89
C HIS A 165 -2.46 5.77 -7.75
N VAL A 166 -2.15 6.92 -7.17
CA VAL A 166 -1.57 8.07 -7.88
C VAL A 166 -0.37 8.56 -7.09
N HIS A 167 0.78 8.64 -7.74
CA HIS A 167 2.02 9.20 -7.21
C HIS A 167 2.50 10.31 -8.12
N MET A 168 2.53 11.53 -7.59
CA MET A 168 3.04 12.71 -8.29
C MET A 168 4.37 13.13 -7.67
N PHE A 169 5.37 13.35 -8.53
CA PHE A 169 6.71 13.79 -8.17
C PHE A 169 7.03 15.10 -8.88
N GLU A 170 7.42 16.13 -8.12
CA GLU A 170 7.50 17.51 -8.62
C GLU A 170 8.78 18.22 -8.18
N ARG A 171 9.33 19.04 -9.08
CA ARG A 171 10.40 20.01 -8.80
C ARG A 171 10.29 21.15 -9.80
N ASP A 172 9.95 22.34 -9.32
CA ASP A 172 9.71 23.52 -10.14
C ASP A 172 8.69 23.24 -11.28
N THR A 173 9.11 23.35 -12.53
CA THR A 173 8.28 23.06 -13.72
C THR A 173 8.33 21.60 -14.15
N GLN A 174 9.22 20.80 -13.57
CA GLN A 174 9.32 19.37 -13.85
C GLN A 174 8.37 18.60 -12.95
N TRP A 175 7.48 17.82 -13.57
CA TRP A 175 6.56 16.96 -12.87
C TRP A 175 6.42 15.62 -13.58
N GLN A 176 6.07 14.59 -12.81
CA GLN A 176 5.92 13.21 -13.26
C GLN A 176 4.82 12.55 -12.43
N CYS A 177 3.89 11.88 -13.09
CA CYS A 177 2.79 11.17 -12.45
C CYS A 177 2.81 9.71 -12.88
N MET A 178 2.88 8.82 -11.88
CA MET A 178 2.72 7.38 -12.04
C MET A 178 1.40 6.98 -11.39
N PHE A 179 0.56 6.26 -12.12
CA PHE A 179 -0.74 5.84 -11.59
C PHE A 179 -1.20 4.49 -12.14
N PHE A 180 -1.98 3.77 -11.35
CA PHE A 180 -2.55 2.48 -11.73
C PHE A 180 -3.79 2.20 -10.90
N SER A 181 -4.69 1.37 -11.42
CA SER A 181 -5.79 0.78 -10.66
C SER A 181 -5.54 -0.71 -10.42
N TYR A 182 -6.33 -1.34 -9.54
CA TYR A 182 -6.24 -2.79 -9.35
C TYR A 182 -6.47 -3.55 -10.66
N GLU A 183 -7.39 -3.08 -11.49
CA GLU A 183 -7.65 -3.66 -12.80
C GLU A 183 -6.45 -3.53 -13.77
N ASP A 184 -5.55 -2.57 -13.56
CA ASP A 184 -4.37 -2.38 -14.42
C ASP A 184 -3.23 -3.35 -14.06
N ILE A 185 -3.24 -3.88 -12.83
CA ILE A 185 -2.21 -4.79 -12.31
C ILE A 185 -2.66 -6.26 -12.26
N ASP A 186 -3.91 -6.54 -12.66
CA ASP A 186 -4.45 -7.89 -12.81
C ASP A 186 -3.71 -8.69 -13.89
N GLU A 187 -3.84 -10.02 -13.83
CA GLU A 187 -3.21 -10.95 -14.77
C GLU A 187 -3.55 -10.66 -16.25
N PRO A 188 -2.67 -11.05 -17.20
CA PRO A 188 -2.94 -10.90 -18.63
C PRO A 188 -4.29 -11.51 -19.04
N GLY A 189 -5.14 -10.71 -19.69
CA GLY A 189 -6.49 -11.12 -20.13
C GLY A 189 -7.62 -10.60 -19.24
N ALA A 190 -7.32 -10.23 -17.98
CA ALA A 190 -8.25 -9.51 -17.11
C ALA A 190 -8.06 -7.98 -17.20
N ASN A 191 -6.83 -7.53 -17.42
CA ASN A 191 -6.53 -6.12 -17.64
C ASN A 191 -6.70 -5.69 -19.12
N HIS A 192 -6.80 -4.37 -19.35
CA HIS A 192 -7.08 -3.80 -20.68
C HIS A 192 -5.86 -3.71 -21.61
N TRP A 193 -4.65 -4.05 -21.15
CA TRP A 193 -3.43 -3.93 -21.92
C TRP A 193 -2.88 -5.30 -22.33
N LYS A 194 -2.68 -5.50 -23.63
CA LYS A 194 -2.23 -6.80 -24.20
C LYS A 194 -0.90 -7.34 -23.66
N HIS A 195 -0.11 -6.52 -22.97
CA HIS A 195 1.20 -6.90 -22.44
C HIS A 195 1.19 -7.23 -20.94
N GLY A 196 0.01 -7.28 -20.30
CA GLY A 196 -0.13 -7.69 -18.91
C GLY A 196 -0.22 -6.52 -17.92
N PRO A 197 0.11 -6.77 -16.64
CA PRO A 197 0.11 -5.73 -15.60
C PRO A 197 0.94 -4.50 -15.99
N HIS A 198 0.41 -3.31 -15.71
CA HIS A 198 1.07 -2.05 -16.06
C HIS A 198 0.72 -0.90 -15.14
N ILE A 199 1.55 0.14 -15.22
CA ILE A 199 1.25 1.47 -14.69
C ILE A 199 1.18 2.47 -15.84
N HIS A 200 0.41 3.52 -15.65
CA HIS A 200 0.39 4.68 -16.53
C HIS A 200 1.43 5.71 -16.07
N TYR A 201 2.09 6.34 -17.05
CA TYR A 201 3.08 7.39 -16.83
C TYR A 201 2.76 8.62 -17.70
N VAL A 202 2.77 9.79 -17.08
CA VAL A 202 2.72 11.11 -17.74
C VAL A 202 3.67 12.07 -17.05
N SER A 203 4.12 13.10 -17.76
CA SER A 203 5.06 14.09 -17.21
C SER A 203 4.94 15.44 -17.90
N HIS A 204 5.72 16.42 -17.43
CA HIS A 204 5.92 17.73 -18.05
C HIS A 204 6.32 17.70 -19.52
N LEU A 205 6.79 16.55 -20.03
CA LEU A 205 7.10 16.34 -21.46
C LEU A 205 5.84 16.21 -22.34
N TRP A 206 4.63 16.24 -21.77
CA TRP A 206 3.37 16.32 -22.49
C TRP A 206 2.87 17.78 -22.51
N PRO A 207 3.09 18.53 -23.60
CA PRO A 207 2.90 19.99 -23.61
C PRO A 207 1.45 20.46 -23.46
N HIS A 208 0.48 19.56 -23.60
CA HIS A 208 -0.95 19.84 -23.44
C HIS A 208 -1.50 19.44 -22.07
N LEU A 209 -0.65 18.90 -21.19
CA LEU A 209 -1.03 18.49 -19.84
C LEU A 209 -0.49 19.49 -18.82
N ASP A 210 -1.38 19.92 -17.95
CA ASP A 210 -1.05 20.70 -16.75
C ASP A 210 -1.04 19.76 -15.52
N PRO A 211 -0.05 19.85 -14.62
CA PRO A 211 0.07 18.95 -13.48
C PRO A 211 -1.12 19.04 -12.53
N GLN A 212 -1.69 20.24 -12.34
CA GLN A 212 -2.84 20.44 -11.48
C GLN A 212 -4.10 19.82 -12.09
N GLN A 213 -4.30 19.99 -13.40
CA GLN A 213 -5.40 19.32 -14.13
C GLN A 213 -5.27 17.80 -14.10
N VAL A 214 -4.05 17.27 -14.25
CA VAL A 214 -3.77 15.83 -14.10
C VAL A 214 -4.15 15.37 -12.71
N TRP A 215 -3.74 16.10 -11.67
CA TRP A 215 -4.00 15.78 -10.28
C TRP A 215 -5.50 15.80 -9.91
N GLU A 216 -6.21 16.85 -10.31
CA GLU A 216 -7.66 17.00 -10.11
C GLU A 216 -8.48 16.02 -10.97
N GLY A 217 -7.93 15.54 -12.08
CA GLY A 217 -8.55 14.52 -12.92
C GLY A 217 -8.91 13.26 -12.12
N PHE A 218 -8.09 12.91 -11.14
CA PHE A 218 -8.28 11.76 -10.27
C PHE A 218 -9.38 11.92 -9.21
N ASP A 219 -10.04 13.08 -9.13
CA ASP A 219 -11.23 13.26 -8.27
C ASP A 219 -12.50 12.72 -8.94
N LYS A 220 -12.41 12.27 -10.20
CA LYS A 220 -13.54 11.76 -10.99
C LYS A 220 -13.30 10.32 -11.44
N ARG A 221 -14.30 9.44 -11.28
CA ARG A 221 -14.22 8.02 -11.68
C ARG A 221 -13.78 7.81 -13.14
N LYS A 222 -14.28 8.69 -14.03
CA LYS A 222 -14.02 8.70 -15.48
C LYS A 222 -12.95 9.71 -15.90
N GLY A 223 -12.41 10.51 -14.97
CA GLY A 223 -11.34 11.46 -15.24
C GLY A 223 -10.01 10.73 -15.39
N ARG A 224 -9.82 10.02 -16.50
CA ARG A 224 -8.53 9.43 -16.84
C ARG A 224 -7.74 10.43 -17.66
N VAL A 225 -6.46 10.58 -17.34
CA VAL A 225 -5.49 11.21 -18.24
C VAL A 225 -5.31 10.25 -19.41
N SER A 226 -6.00 10.51 -20.53
CA SER A 226 -6.05 9.59 -21.69
C SER A 226 -4.73 9.51 -22.47
N ALA A 227 -3.76 10.36 -22.18
CA ALA A 227 -2.53 10.53 -22.96
C ALA A 227 -1.29 9.84 -22.37
N GLY A 228 -1.44 8.97 -21.36
CA GLY A 228 -0.31 8.32 -20.68
C GLY A 228 0.35 7.18 -21.44
N LEU A 229 1.63 6.96 -21.16
CA LEU A 229 2.33 5.74 -21.58
C LEU A 229 2.01 4.61 -20.62
N HIS A 230 1.90 3.40 -21.16
CA HIS A 230 1.90 2.19 -20.36
C HIS A 230 3.34 1.74 -20.14
N ILE A 231 3.72 1.49 -18.89
CA ILE A 231 4.98 0.86 -18.52
C ILE A 231 4.67 -0.50 -17.92
N ARG A 232 5.36 -1.55 -18.38
CA ARG A 232 5.20 -2.89 -17.80
C ARG A 232 5.44 -2.82 -16.31
N PHE A 233 4.52 -3.39 -15.55
CA PHE A 233 4.58 -3.38 -14.11
C PHE A 233 4.68 -4.79 -13.58
N ARG A 234 5.48 -4.99 -12.54
CA ARG A 234 5.45 -6.22 -11.76
C ARG A 234 4.91 -5.87 -10.38
N PRO A 235 3.62 -6.10 -10.09
CA PRO A 235 3.11 -5.94 -8.75
C PRO A 235 3.87 -6.87 -7.81
N PHE A 236 3.80 -6.60 -6.51
CA PHE A 236 4.28 -7.56 -5.55
C PHE A 236 3.65 -8.94 -5.80
N GLU A 237 4.48 -9.97 -5.91
CA GLU A 237 4.02 -11.35 -5.87
C GLU A 237 3.61 -11.58 -4.42
N PHE A 238 2.30 -11.55 -4.19
CA PHE A 238 1.77 -12.24 -3.04
C PHE A 238 2.02 -13.70 -3.36
N THR A 239 2.79 -14.37 -2.51
CA THR A 239 2.64 -15.81 -2.48
C THR A 239 1.14 -16.05 -2.34
N ASN A 240 0.53 -16.75 -3.29
CA ASN A 240 -0.74 -17.44 -3.08
C ASN A 240 -0.53 -18.53 -2.00
N GLY A 241 0.20 -18.23 -0.93
CA GLY A 241 -0.11 -18.77 0.35
C GLY A 241 -1.60 -18.55 0.49
N SER A 242 -2.34 -19.65 0.36
CA SER A 242 -3.11 -20.07 1.51
C SER A 242 -2.37 -19.52 2.74
N TRP A 243 -2.85 -18.40 3.25
CA TRP A 243 -2.84 -18.18 4.68
C TRP A 243 -3.51 -19.43 5.21
N ASP A 244 -2.73 -20.50 5.36
CA ASP A 244 -3.21 -21.75 5.90
C ASP A 244 -3.66 -21.32 7.28
N PRO A 245 -4.96 -21.44 7.63
CA PRO A 245 -5.40 -21.18 8.99
C PRO A 245 -4.61 -22.04 10.01
N GLY A 246 -3.91 -23.09 9.52
CA GLY A 246 -2.90 -23.90 10.20
C GLY A 246 -1.45 -23.36 10.18
N MET A 247 -1.02 -22.54 9.22
CA MET A 247 0.25 -21.79 9.31
C MET A 247 0.04 -20.58 10.23
N ARG A 248 0.05 -20.91 11.53
CA ARG A 248 0.15 -20.00 12.66
C ARG A 248 1.53 -19.32 12.68
N SER A 249 1.88 -18.58 11.63
CA SER A 249 3.08 -17.76 11.67
C SER A 249 2.81 -16.58 12.60
N GLY A 250 3.45 -16.64 13.78
CA GLY A 250 3.40 -15.55 14.74
C GLY A 250 4.11 -14.35 14.15
N LEU A 251 3.35 -13.43 13.54
CA LEU A 251 3.89 -12.15 13.08
C LEU A 251 4.48 -11.42 14.30
N THR A 252 5.80 -11.21 14.29
CA THR A 252 6.50 -10.40 15.30
C THR A 252 6.50 -8.94 14.86
N ALA A 253 6.77 -8.00 15.78
CA ALA A 253 6.93 -6.58 15.40
C ALA A 253 8.06 -6.37 14.38
N ASP A 254 9.09 -7.23 14.41
CA ASP A 254 10.17 -7.27 13.42
C ASP A 254 9.67 -7.59 12.00
N VAL A 255 8.45 -8.11 11.85
CA VAL A 255 7.84 -8.37 10.53
C VAL A 255 7.27 -7.09 9.91
N LEU A 256 6.88 -6.10 10.71
CA LEU A 256 6.35 -4.84 10.18
C LEU A 256 7.45 -3.88 9.73
N PHE A 257 8.63 -3.94 10.37
CA PHE A 257 9.84 -3.21 9.99
C PHE A 257 11.05 -4.16 9.99
N PRO A 258 11.21 -5.01 8.96
CA PRO A 258 12.29 -5.99 8.94
C PRO A 258 13.67 -5.32 8.86
N MET A 259 14.50 -5.58 9.87
CA MET A 259 15.88 -5.07 10.00
C MET A 259 16.87 -5.73 9.02
N ASP A 260 16.50 -6.88 8.46
CA ASP A 260 17.13 -7.48 7.29
C ASP A 260 16.04 -7.54 6.20
N PRO A 261 15.89 -6.54 5.31
CA PRO A 261 15.08 -6.70 4.11
C PRO A 261 15.79 -7.79 3.32
N PRO A 262 15.26 -9.03 3.29
CA PRO A 262 15.90 -10.09 2.56
C PRO A 262 15.96 -9.60 1.13
N GLN A 263 17.07 -9.88 0.44
CA GLN A 263 17.25 -9.65 -0.99
C GLN A 263 15.87 -9.67 -1.69
N LEU A 264 15.30 -8.48 -1.98
CA LEU A 264 13.87 -8.24 -2.28
C LEU A 264 13.38 -8.87 -3.60
N ARG A 265 14.07 -9.90 -4.07
CA ARG A 265 13.69 -10.73 -5.21
C ARG A 265 12.91 -11.93 -4.69
N GLY A 266 11.59 -11.88 -4.83
CA GLY A 266 10.70 -13.03 -4.65
C GLY A 266 10.17 -13.27 -3.24
N GLN A 267 10.11 -12.26 -2.38
CA GLN A 267 9.38 -12.32 -1.11
C GLN A 267 8.18 -11.37 -1.11
N ASP A 268 7.20 -11.69 -0.26
CA ASP A 268 6.01 -10.88 -0.04
C ASP A 268 6.40 -9.43 0.33
N PRO A 269 5.61 -8.45 -0.08
CA PRO A 269 5.91 -7.04 0.18
C PRO A 269 5.96 -6.72 1.66
N THR A 270 6.92 -5.87 2.04
CA THR A 270 6.93 -5.32 3.39
C THR A 270 5.69 -4.43 3.60
N PRO A 271 5.11 -4.39 4.81
CA PRO A 271 3.98 -3.52 5.12
C PRO A 271 4.19 -2.05 4.76
N PRO A 272 5.38 -1.44 5.00
CA PRO A 272 5.65 -0.07 4.57
C PRO A 272 5.57 0.09 3.05
N ALA A 273 6.00 -0.91 2.28
CA ALA A 273 5.96 -0.84 0.83
C ALA A 273 4.52 -0.81 0.32
N GLN A 274 3.65 -1.71 0.80
CA GLN A 274 2.22 -1.71 0.46
C GLN A 274 1.55 -0.41 0.86
N LEU A 275 1.81 0.08 2.07
CA LEU A 275 1.23 1.32 2.55
C LEU A 275 1.60 2.49 1.64
N MET A 276 2.88 2.59 1.26
CA MET A 276 3.39 3.69 0.46
C MET A 276 2.95 3.63 -1.00
N THR A 277 2.81 2.44 -1.60
CA THR A 277 2.38 2.28 -3.00
C THR A 277 0.86 2.17 -3.15
N ARG A 278 0.17 1.61 -2.16
CA ARG A 278 -1.26 1.30 -2.24
C ARG A 278 -2.14 2.12 -1.28
N GLY A 279 -1.55 2.84 -0.34
CA GLY A 279 -2.27 3.70 0.61
C GLY A 279 -2.90 2.97 1.78
N ALA A 280 -2.77 1.65 1.84
CA ALA A 280 -3.25 0.84 2.94
C ALA A 280 -2.46 -0.46 3.06
N TRP A 281 -2.37 -0.95 4.29
CA TRP A 281 -1.90 -2.29 4.62
C TRP A 281 -2.97 -3.01 5.43
N THR A 282 -3.18 -4.30 5.15
CA THR A 282 -4.12 -5.13 5.92
C THR A 282 -3.50 -6.48 6.19
N ALA A 283 -3.62 -6.95 7.43
CA ALA A 283 -3.21 -8.30 7.82
C ALA A 283 -4.12 -8.88 8.90
N ASP A 284 -4.28 -10.19 8.86
CA ASP A 284 -4.83 -10.96 9.96
C ASP A 284 -3.70 -11.32 10.92
N ILE A 285 -3.89 -11.05 12.22
CA ILE A 285 -2.93 -11.29 13.29
C ILE A 285 -3.54 -12.28 14.27
N PHE A 286 -2.80 -13.36 14.54
CA PHE A 286 -3.14 -14.34 15.56
C PHE A 286 -1.99 -14.50 16.53
N VAL A 287 -2.27 -14.41 17.83
CA VAL A 287 -1.30 -14.65 18.89
C VAL A 287 -1.68 -15.93 19.62
N PRO A 288 -0.91 -17.02 19.46
CA PRO A 288 -1.17 -18.25 20.20
C PRO A 288 -1.02 -18.00 21.70
N VAL A 289 -1.94 -18.55 22.49
CA VAL A 289 -1.87 -18.57 23.95
C VAL A 289 -1.40 -19.96 24.35
N ASP A 290 -0.24 -20.05 24.98
CA ASP A 290 0.21 -21.29 25.60
C ASP A 290 -0.75 -21.61 26.75
N ARG A 291 -1.52 -22.68 26.60
CA ARG A 291 -2.47 -23.16 27.61
C ARG A 291 -1.83 -24.18 28.52
#